data_AF-A0A2R7UBV7-F1
#
_entry.id   AF-A0A2R7UBV7-F1
#
_cell.length_a   1.000
_cell.length_b   1.000
_cell.length_c   1.000
_cell.angle_alpha   90.00
_cell.angle_beta   90.00
_cell.angle_gamma   90.00
#
_symmetry.space_group_name_H-M   'P 1'
#
loop_
_entity.id
_entity.type
_entity.pdbx_description
1 polymer ?
#
loop_
_entity_poly.entity_id
_entity_poly.type
_entity_poly.pdbx_seq_one_letter_code
_entity_poly.pdbx_strand_id
1 'polypeptide(L)'
;PELAAHLRQCSLADAETDTTAAPLPAPFPQLAQRAQQLSALGSLPETGLPPAAHRLDVAVPGRKWQQIEAFASHLAFREQPRHWLDWCSGKGHLGRRLLQPGQHLTCLEYDAELVAAGQALSTHHHLPAQHVHQDVMANDSARHLAGDKSVVALHACGDLHVRLMQLASQQGCRQLAVAPCCYNRIATQQYQALSTAAQASSLRLSLDDLGLPLSETVTAGARVRRQRDTSMARRLGFDLLQRQQRQTDEYLPTPSLPVAWLEKPFEQYCRDLAELKQLQLTGNPDWAALEAAGWQRLAEVRNLERVRNLFRRPLELWLVLDRALFLEEQGYNVRLGLFCDYPLTPRNLLILAERDR
;
A
#
# COMPACT_ATOMS: atom_id res chain seq x y z
N PRO A 1 -9.12 21.52 -21.12
CA PRO A 1 -10.09 22.47 -20.50
C PRO A 1 -11.48 21.85 -20.33
N GLU A 2 -12.03 21.27 -21.40
CA GLU A 2 -13.35 20.62 -21.40
C GLU A 2 -13.49 19.50 -20.36
N LEU A 3 -12.54 18.55 -20.31
CA LEU A 3 -12.53 17.48 -19.31
C LEU A 3 -12.57 18.03 -17.87
N ALA A 4 -11.78 19.05 -17.56
CA ALA A 4 -11.72 19.63 -16.22
C ALA A 4 -13.01 20.39 -15.86
N ALA A 5 -13.69 21.00 -16.83
CA ALA A 5 -14.99 21.63 -16.62
C ALA A 5 -16.07 20.57 -16.35
N HIS A 6 -16.09 19.50 -17.16
CA HIS A 6 -17.02 18.38 -16.99
C HIS A 6 -16.88 17.72 -15.62
N LEU A 7 -15.65 17.37 -15.22
CA LEU A 7 -15.39 16.72 -13.92
C LEU A 7 -15.83 17.56 -12.72
N ARG A 8 -15.74 18.90 -12.79
CA ARG A 8 -16.20 19.78 -11.69
C ARG A 8 -17.73 19.86 -11.59
N GLN A 9 -18.46 19.48 -12.63
CA GLN A 9 -19.92 19.46 -12.64
C GLN A 9 -20.50 18.10 -12.22
N CYS A 10 -19.67 17.06 -12.17
CA CYS A 10 -20.07 15.72 -11.75
C CYS A 10 -20.39 15.68 -10.24
N SER A 11 -21.34 14.82 -9.88
CA SER A 11 -21.70 14.60 -8.48
C SER A 11 -20.63 13.79 -7.74
N LEU A 12 -20.72 13.76 -6.40
CA LEU A 12 -19.87 12.89 -5.60
C LEU A 12 -20.11 11.40 -5.92
N ALA A 13 -21.36 11.03 -6.21
CA ALA A 13 -21.72 9.66 -6.58
C ALA A 13 -21.03 9.21 -7.89
N ASP A 14 -20.93 10.12 -8.88
CA ASP A 14 -20.23 9.85 -10.14
C ASP A 14 -18.73 9.59 -9.96
N ALA A 15 -18.14 10.09 -8.87
CA ALA A 15 -16.73 9.83 -8.54
C ALA A 15 -16.51 8.48 -7.84
N GLU A 16 -17.56 7.89 -7.28
CA GLU A 16 -17.50 6.61 -6.57
C GLU A 16 -17.84 5.41 -7.45
N THR A 17 -18.46 5.64 -8.62
CA THR A 17 -18.76 4.60 -9.60
C THR A 17 -17.65 4.52 -10.66
N ASP A 18 -17.02 3.34 -10.81
CA ASP A 18 -16.08 3.07 -11.92
C ASP A 18 -16.77 3.09 -13.30
N THR A 19 -18.09 2.97 -13.31
CA THR A 19 -18.96 3.15 -14.46
C THR A 19 -19.58 4.54 -14.43
N THR A 20 -19.11 5.48 -15.23
CA THR A 20 -19.92 6.67 -15.54
C THR A 20 -20.99 6.31 -16.58
N ALA A 21 -22.21 6.80 -16.39
CA ALA A 21 -23.30 6.64 -17.33
C ALA A 21 -23.04 7.34 -18.68
N ALA A 22 -22.10 8.30 -18.73
CA ALA A 22 -21.64 8.99 -19.93
C ALA A 22 -20.11 8.89 -20.08
N PRO A 23 -19.57 8.81 -21.31
CA PRO A 23 -18.13 8.83 -21.54
C PRO A 23 -17.54 10.20 -21.18
N LEU A 24 -16.46 10.21 -20.40
CA LEU A 24 -15.73 11.44 -20.08
C LEU A 24 -15.09 12.04 -21.33
N PRO A 25 -14.97 13.39 -21.43
CA PRO A 25 -14.30 14.04 -22.56
C PRO A 25 -12.85 13.59 -22.76
N ALA A 26 -12.36 13.71 -24.00
CA ALA A 26 -10.95 13.49 -24.30
C ALA A 26 -10.05 14.44 -23.48
N PRO A 27 -8.86 13.99 -23.05
CA PRO A 27 -8.19 12.73 -23.41
C PRO A 27 -8.47 11.55 -22.45
N PHE A 28 -9.50 11.63 -21.59
CA PHE A 28 -9.70 10.62 -20.53
C PHE A 28 -9.83 9.18 -21.08
N PRO A 29 -10.66 8.89 -22.11
CA PRO A 29 -10.80 7.52 -22.61
C PRO A 29 -9.48 6.96 -23.19
N GLN A 30 -8.71 7.79 -23.88
CA GLN A 30 -7.41 7.39 -24.46
C GLN A 30 -6.39 7.07 -23.36
N LEU A 31 -6.33 7.91 -22.33
CA LEU A 31 -5.46 7.67 -21.17
C LEU A 31 -5.89 6.42 -20.40
N ALA A 32 -7.19 6.20 -20.22
CA ALA A 32 -7.72 5.02 -19.54
C ALA A 32 -7.38 3.73 -20.30
N GLN A 33 -7.59 3.71 -21.62
CA GLN A 33 -7.21 2.58 -22.46
C GLN A 33 -5.71 2.29 -22.39
N ARG A 34 -4.87 3.33 -22.45
CA ARG A 34 -3.42 3.17 -22.37
C ARG A 34 -2.98 2.67 -20.99
N ALA A 35 -3.56 3.19 -19.92
CA ALA A 35 -3.31 2.73 -18.57
C ALA A 35 -3.66 1.25 -18.40
N GLN A 36 -4.80 0.81 -18.94
CA GLN A 36 -5.22 -0.59 -18.92
C GLN A 36 -4.23 -1.48 -19.68
N GLN A 37 -3.81 -1.08 -20.88
CA GLN A 37 -2.82 -1.83 -21.67
C GLN A 37 -1.48 -1.96 -20.94
N LEU A 38 -0.97 -0.87 -20.37
CA LEU A 38 0.28 -0.86 -19.62
C LEU A 38 0.19 -1.66 -18.32
N SER A 39 -1.01 -1.86 -17.78
CA SER A 39 -1.27 -2.56 -16.53
C SER A 39 -1.65 -4.02 -16.70
N ALA A 40 -1.76 -4.51 -17.94
CA ALA A 40 -2.19 -5.86 -18.23
C ALA A 40 -1.13 -6.87 -17.74
N LEU A 41 -1.52 -7.70 -16.78
CA LEU A 41 -0.65 -8.70 -16.17
C LEU A 41 -1.48 -9.95 -15.85
N GLY A 42 -0.92 -11.13 -16.13
CA GLY A 42 -1.54 -12.41 -15.77
C GLY A 42 -1.35 -12.77 -14.30
N SER A 43 -2.17 -13.70 -13.82
CA SER A 43 -1.95 -14.34 -12.52
C SER A 43 -0.74 -15.27 -12.57
N LEU A 44 -0.01 -15.35 -11.46
CA LEU A 44 0.97 -16.40 -11.27
C LEU A 44 0.24 -17.76 -11.20
N PRO A 45 0.91 -18.86 -11.55
CA PRO A 45 0.31 -20.18 -11.41
C PRO A 45 0.10 -20.50 -9.91
N GLU A 46 -1.10 -20.98 -9.60
CA GLU A 46 -1.38 -21.54 -8.27
C GLU A 46 -0.68 -22.89 -8.10
N THR A 47 -0.30 -23.16 -6.88
CA THR A 47 0.26 -24.43 -6.41
C THR A 47 -0.66 -25.03 -5.37
N GLY A 48 -0.67 -26.36 -5.29
CA GLY A 48 -1.41 -27.06 -4.26
C GLY A 48 -0.85 -26.73 -2.88
N LEU A 49 -1.49 -25.80 -2.18
CA LEU A 49 -1.17 -25.47 -0.80
C LEU A 49 -1.88 -26.46 0.12
N PRO A 50 -1.16 -27.26 0.93
CA PRO A 50 -1.80 -28.17 1.86
C PRO A 50 -2.74 -27.42 2.81
N PRO A 51 -3.83 -28.05 3.26
CA PRO A 51 -4.72 -27.45 4.25
C PRO A 51 -3.93 -26.96 5.45
N ALA A 52 -4.27 -25.76 5.94
CA ALA A 52 -3.64 -25.25 7.15
C ALA A 52 -3.87 -26.21 8.32
N ALA A 53 -2.86 -26.38 9.18
CA ALA A 53 -3.04 -27.11 10.42
C ALA A 53 -4.16 -26.46 11.25
N HIS A 54 -4.94 -27.29 11.94
CA HIS A 54 -6.11 -26.85 12.70
C HIS A 54 -5.72 -25.71 13.68
N ARG A 55 -6.36 -24.54 13.53
CA ARG A 55 -6.22 -23.31 14.35
C ARG A 55 -5.10 -22.32 14.01
N LEU A 56 -4.41 -22.42 12.88
CA LEU A 56 -3.43 -21.39 12.48
C LEU A 56 -4.07 -20.03 12.11
N ASP A 57 -5.37 -20.01 11.83
CA ASP A 57 -6.21 -18.86 11.50
C ASP A 57 -6.77 -18.13 12.74
N VAL A 58 -6.72 -18.76 13.92
CA VAL A 58 -7.27 -18.19 15.16
C VAL A 58 -6.56 -16.86 15.50
N ALA A 59 -7.37 -15.83 15.80
CA ALA A 59 -6.92 -14.47 16.08
C ALA A 59 -6.20 -13.76 14.91
N VAL A 60 -6.38 -14.24 13.68
CA VAL A 60 -5.99 -13.51 12.45
C VAL A 60 -7.22 -12.83 11.86
N PRO A 61 -7.20 -11.51 11.59
CA PRO A 61 -8.29 -10.86 10.85
C PRO A 61 -8.52 -11.57 9.51
N GLY A 62 -9.78 -11.92 9.18
CA GLY A 62 -10.09 -12.79 8.04
C GLY A 62 -9.49 -12.34 6.70
N ARG A 63 -9.47 -11.04 6.42
CA ARG A 63 -8.82 -10.49 5.22
C ARG A 63 -7.31 -10.71 5.19
N LYS A 64 -6.63 -10.57 6.34
CA LYS A 64 -5.20 -10.83 6.46
C LYS A 64 -4.91 -12.31 6.22
N TRP A 65 -5.77 -13.20 6.74
CA TRP A 65 -5.64 -14.64 6.49
C TRP A 65 -5.82 -14.99 5.01
N GLN A 66 -6.84 -14.43 4.35
CA GLN A 66 -7.04 -14.61 2.91
C GLN A 66 -5.84 -14.15 2.07
N GLN A 67 -5.19 -13.04 2.44
CA GLN A 67 -3.97 -12.58 1.76
C GLN A 67 -2.80 -13.54 1.97
N ILE A 68 -2.66 -14.09 3.18
CA ILE A 68 -1.64 -15.09 3.49
C ILE A 68 -1.86 -16.38 2.67
N GLU A 69 -3.09 -16.89 2.63
CA GLU A 69 -3.45 -18.07 1.84
C GLU A 69 -3.17 -17.85 0.36
N ALA A 70 -3.60 -16.71 -0.19
CA ALA A 70 -3.40 -16.39 -1.59
C ALA A 70 -1.91 -16.18 -1.93
N PHE A 71 -1.14 -15.52 -1.06
CA PHE A 71 0.32 -15.41 -1.25
C PHE A 71 0.99 -16.79 -1.21
N ALA A 72 0.63 -17.61 -0.22
CA ALA A 72 1.20 -18.93 -0.02
C ALA A 72 0.90 -19.90 -1.17
N SER A 73 -0.30 -19.82 -1.77
CA SER A 73 -0.67 -20.67 -2.90
C SER A 73 0.11 -20.37 -4.18
N HIS A 74 0.82 -19.25 -4.28
CA HIS A 74 1.58 -18.89 -5.47
C HIS A 74 3.10 -19.13 -5.33
N LEU A 75 3.57 -19.74 -4.23
CA LEU A 75 5.01 -19.98 -4.00
C LEU A 75 5.54 -21.22 -4.73
N ALA A 76 5.51 -21.15 -6.06
CA ALA A 76 5.92 -22.22 -6.97
C ALA A 76 7.44 -22.23 -7.25
N PHE A 77 8.27 -22.57 -6.28
CA PHE A 77 9.72 -22.68 -6.48
C PHE A 77 10.15 -24.02 -7.10
N ARG A 78 11.27 -24.02 -7.85
CA ARG A 78 11.89 -25.21 -8.46
C ARG A 78 12.38 -26.20 -7.42
N GLU A 79 13.11 -25.72 -6.42
CA GLU A 79 13.55 -26.50 -5.27
C GLU A 79 12.60 -26.27 -4.09
N GLN A 80 12.27 -27.33 -3.35
CA GLN A 80 11.46 -27.17 -2.15
C GLN A 80 12.25 -26.41 -1.07
N PRO A 81 11.68 -25.31 -0.52
CA PRO A 81 12.26 -24.60 0.61
C PRO A 81 12.56 -25.53 1.78
N ARG A 82 13.75 -25.39 2.38
CA ARG A 82 14.12 -26.12 3.61
C ARG A 82 14.06 -25.23 4.84
N HIS A 83 14.39 -23.95 4.66
CA HIS A 83 14.35 -22.96 5.72
C HIS A 83 13.70 -21.68 5.20
N TRP A 84 12.51 -21.38 5.71
CA TRP A 84 11.82 -20.13 5.46
C TRP A 84 12.39 -18.99 6.32
N LEU A 85 12.59 -17.82 5.71
CA LEU A 85 12.78 -16.58 6.45
C LEU A 85 11.60 -15.64 6.17
N ASP A 86 10.83 -15.31 7.21
CA ASP A 86 9.71 -14.35 7.13
C ASP A 86 10.21 -12.97 7.57
N TRP A 87 10.30 -12.04 6.61
CA TRP A 87 10.86 -10.70 6.80
C TRP A 87 9.76 -9.70 7.13
N CYS A 88 9.93 -8.95 8.23
CA CYS A 88 8.87 -8.13 8.85
C CYS A 88 7.66 -9.00 9.23
N SER A 89 7.91 -10.07 9.98
CA SER A 89 6.98 -11.18 10.15
C SER A 89 5.75 -10.86 11.02
N GLY A 90 5.78 -9.78 11.80
CA GLY A 90 4.86 -9.58 12.91
C GLY A 90 4.88 -10.81 13.83
N LYS A 91 3.70 -11.41 14.05
CA LYS A 91 3.54 -12.67 14.80
C LYS A 91 3.89 -13.95 14.00
N GLY A 92 4.51 -13.81 12.82
CA GLY A 92 4.91 -14.93 11.95
C GLY A 92 3.75 -15.76 11.42
N HIS A 93 2.61 -15.16 11.07
CA HIS A 93 1.46 -15.92 10.54
C HIS A 93 1.74 -16.47 9.14
N LEU A 94 2.44 -15.71 8.29
CA LEU A 94 2.82 -16.15 6.95
C LEU A 94 3.80 -17.33 7.04
N GLY A 95 4.95 -17.13 7.70
CA GLY A 95 5.95 -18.18 7.84
C GLY A 95 5.39 -19.47 8.44
N ARG A 96 4.54 -19.38 9.49
CA ARG A 96 3.90 -20.56 10.08
C ARG A 96 2.93 -21.25 9.13
N ARG A 97 2.25 -20.50 8.27
CA ARG A 97 1.35 -21.06 7.26
C ARG A 97 2.09 -21.81 6.15
N LEU A 98 3.29 -21.36 5.81
CA LEU A 98 4.15 -21.95 4.77
C LEU A 98 4.85 -23.23 5.24
N LEU A 99 5.02 -23.38 6.55
CA LEU A 99 5.82 -24.44 7.14
C LEU A 99 5.22 -25.83 6.88
N GLN A 100 6.01 -26.71 6.28
CA GLN A 100 5.70 -28.12 6.07
C GLN A 100 6.63 -29.03 6.92
N PRO A 101 6.28 -30.32 7.12
CA PRO A 101 7.12 -31.25 7.85
C PRO A 101 8.56 -31.29 7.32
N GLY A 102 9.55 -31.21 8.21
CA GLY A 102 10.97 -31.22 7.86
C GLY A 102 11.57 -29.86 7.48
N GLN A 103 10.76 -28.80 7.45
CA GLN A 103 11.23 -27.43 7.22
C GLN A 103 11.45 -26.66 8.52
N HIS A 104 12.22 -25.57 8.44
CA HIS A 104 12.44 -24.63 9.54
C HIS A 104 11.92 -23.23 9.19
N LEU A 105 11.64 -22.42 10.21
CA LEU A 105 11.23 -21.04 10.06
C LEU A 105 12.06 -20.10 10.94
N THR A 106 12.53 -19.00 10.37
CA THR A 106 13.03 -17.83 11.11
C THR A 106 12.16 -16.63 10.79
N CYS A 107 11.62 -16.00 11.83
CA CYS A 107 10.81 -14.79 11.76
C CYS A 107 11.64 -13.60 12.26
N LEU A 108 11.81 -12.56 11.44
CA LEU A 108 12.46 -11.31 11.84
C LEU A 108 11.41 -10.23 12.05
N GLU A 109 11.39 -9.65 13.25
CA GLU A 109 10.43 -8.61 13.63
C GLU A 109 11.07 -7.58 14.59
N TYR A 110 10.72 -6.30 14.41
CA TYR A 110 11.23 -5.18 15.20
C TYR A 110 10.44 -4.99 16.51
N ASP A 111 9.14 -5.27 16.51
CA ASP A 111 8.31 -5.14 17.71
C ASP A 111 8.49 -6.35 18.65
N ALA A 112 9.07 -6.12 19.82
CA ALA A 112 9.34 -7.14 20.83
C ALA A 112 8.07 -7.86 21.35
N GLU A 113 6.92 -7.17 21.41
CA GLU A 113 5.66 -7.79 21.83
C GLU A 113 5.14 -8.74 20.74
N LEU A 114 5.26 -8.35 19.47
CA LEU A 114 4.90 -9.21 18.34
C LEU A 114 5.80 -10.45 18.25
N VAL A 115 7.10 -10.29 18.51
CA VAL A 115 8.07 -11.40 18.60
C VAL A 115 7.65 -12.38 19.71
N ALA A 116 7.39 -11.89 20.91
CA ALA A 116 6.99 -12.72 22.04
C ALA A 116 5.67 -13.47 21.77
N ALA A 117 4.68 -12.76 21.20
CA ALA A 117 3.40 -13.35 20.82
C ALA A 117 3.57 -14.41 19.70
N GLY A 118 4.42 -14.15 18.71
CA GLY A 118 4.76 -15.10 17.65
C GLY A 118 5.41 -16.37 18.20
N GLN A 119 6.40 -16.21 19.10
CA GLN A 119 7.08 -17.32 19.75
C GLN A 119 6.11 -18.18 20.56
N ALA A 120 5.23 -17.56 21.36
CA ALA A 120 4.22 -18.29 22.12
C ALA A 120 3.30 -19.13 21.24
N LEU A 121 2.87 -18.59 20.08
CA LEU A 121 2.06 -19.32 19.12
C LEU A 121 2.82 -20.48 18.47
N SER A 122 4.07 -20.28 18.04
CA SER A 122 4.89 -21.36 17.48
C SER A 122 5.14 -22.49 18.48
N THR A 123 5.44 -22.14 19.74
CA THR A 123 5.61 -23.12 20.83
C THR A 123 4.32 -23.89 21.09
N HIS A 124 3.16 -23.21 21.15
CA HIS A 124 1.87 -23.84 21.36
C HIS A 124 1.52 -24.88 20.28
N HIS A 125 1.91 -24.62 19.03
CA HIS A 125 1.69 -25.53 17.90
C HIS A 125 2.86 -26.48 17.61
N HIS A 126 3.89 -26.50 18.47
CA HIS A 126 5.10 -27.31 18.29
C HIS A 126 5.78 -27.13 16.93
N LEU A 127 5.78 -25.90 16.40
CA LEU A 127 6.36 -25.60 15.10
C LEU A 127 7.88 -25.34 15.24
N PRO A 128 8.73 -25.85 14.32
CA PRO A 128 10.17 -25.58 14.28
C PRO A 128 10.46 -24.15 13.79
N ALA A 129 10.08 -23.17 14.60
CA ALA A 129 10.10 -21.76 14.27
C ALA A 129 10.82 -20.94 15.36
N GLN A 130 11.76 -20.10 14.93
CA GLN A 130 12.46 -19.14 15.77
C GLN A 130 11.97 -17.73 15.47
N HIS A 131 11.53 -17.00 16.49
CA HIS A 131 11.20 -15.58 16.37
C HIS A 131 12.32 -14.73 16.94
N VAL A 132 12.86 -13.82 16.13
CA VAL A 132 14.03 -13.01 16.45
C VAL A 132 13.63 -11.54 16.45
N HIS A 133 13.88 -10.88 17.59
CA HIS A 133 13.81 -9.42 17.68
C HIS A 133 14.99 -8.82 16.90
N GLN A 134 14.68 -8.27 15.73
CA GLN A 134 15.66 -7.75 14.80
C GLN A 134 15.09 -6.53 14.07
N ASP A 135 15.78 -5.40 14.19
CA ASP A 135 15.63 -4.32 13.22
C ASP A 135 16.22 -4.79 11.90
N VAL A 136 15.35 -4.99 10.91
CA VAL A 136 15.76 -5.48 9.59
C VAL A 136 16.54 -4.43 8.78
N MET A 137 16.44 -3.16 9.14
CA MET A 137 17.23 -2.06 8.56
C MET A 137 18.65 -1.98 9.13
N ALA A 138 18.89 -2.59 10.29
CA ALA A 138 20.22 -2.62 10.90
C ALA A 138 21.23 -3.38 10.04
N ASN A 139 22.52 -3.08 10.22
CA ASN A 139 23.59 -3.71 9.44
C ASN A 139 23.76 -5.20 9.76
N ASP A 140 23.47 -5.60 10.99
CA ASP A 140 23.62 -6.99 11.43
C ASP A 140 22.49 -7.91 10.96
N SER A 141 21.42 -7.37 10.34
CA SER A 141 20.31 -8.18 9.82
C SER A 141 20.75 -9.14 8.71
N ALA A 142 21.82 -8.79 7.98
CA ALA A 142 22.41 -9.62 6.92
C ALA A 142 22.84 -11.02 7.41
N ARG A 143 23.23 -11.17 8.69
CA ARG A 143 23.65 -12.46 9.27
C ARG A 143 22.54 -13.52 9.25
N HIS A 144 21.29 -13.07 9.16
CA HIS A 144 20.13 -13.96 9.10
C HIS A 144 19.82 -14.41 7.69
N LEU A 145 20.50 -13.91 6.66
CA LEU A 145 20.29 -14.29 5.26
C LEU A 145 21.44 -15.19 4.82
N ALA A 146 21.11 -16.23 4.05
CA ALA A 146 22.06 -17.22 3.56
C ALA A 146 21.48 -17.99 2.37
N GLY A 147 22.32 -18.69 1.61
CA GLY A 147 21.90 -19.42 0.41
C GLY A 147 20.94 -20.58 0.63
N ASP A 148 20.86 -21.11 1.85
CA ASP A 148 19.93 -22.18 2.25
C ASP A 148 18.54 -21.65 2.65
N LYS A 149 18.33 -20.33 2.65
CA LYS A 149 17.07 -19.68 3.05
C LYS A 149 16.24 -19.26 1.84
N SER A 150 14.95 -19.57 1.94
CA SER A 150 13.90 -19.07 1.06
C SER A 150 13.19 -17.93 1.77
N VAL A 151 13.30 -16.73 1.22
CA VAL A 151 12.88 -15.51 1.93
C VAL A 151 11.52 -15.03 1.43
N VAL A 152 10.62 -14.72 2.35
CA VAL A 152 9.27 -14.23 2.05
C VAL A 152 9.00 -12.89 2.71
N ALA A 153 8.26 -12.03 2.01
CA ALA A 153 7.83 -10.74 2.52
C ALA A 153 6.47 -10.33 1.92
N LEU A 154 5.39 -10.47 2.69
CA LEU A 154 4.05 -10.03 2.28
C LEU A 154 3.78 -8.55 2.59
N HIS A 155 4.31 -8.05 3.71
CA HIS A 155 4.09 -6.66 4.16
C HIS A 155 5.38 -5.97 4.64
N ALA A 156 6.46 -6.12 3.89
CA ALA A 156 7.65 -5.29 4.08
C ALA A 156 7.46 -3.97 3.31
N CYS A 157 7.14 -2.88 4.01
CA CYS A 157 6.81 -1.59 3.41
C CYS A 157 8.05 -0.78 2.99
N GLY A 158 8.03 -0.22 1.78
CA GLY A 158 9.03 0.73 1.27
C GLY A 158 10.46 0.21 1.36
N ASP A 159 11.33 0.94 2.06
CA ASP A 159 12.75 0.56 2.18
C ASP A 159 12.96 -0.81 2.82
N LEU A 160 11.98 -1.34 3.56
CA LEU A 160 12.08 -2.67 4.18
C LEU A 160 12.20 -3.80 3.14
N HIS A 161 11.38 -3.78 2.07
CA HIS A 161 11.52 -4.80 1.02
C HIS A 161 12.71 -4.52 0.11
N VAL A 162 13.09 -3.25 -0.08
CA VAL A 162 14.29 -2.87 -0.86
C VAL A 162 15.54 -3.41 -0.17
N ARG A 163 15.65 -3.18 1.14
CA ARG A 163 16.72 -3.70 1.98
C ARG A 163 16.78 -5.22 1.94
N LEU A 164 15.64 -5.89 2.03
CA LEU A 164 15.56 -7.34 1.86
C LEU A 164 16.16 -7.79 0.53
N MET A 165 15.69 -7.23 -0.60
CA MET A 165 16.16 -7.65 -1.93
C MET A 165 17.66 -7.44 -2.10
N GLN A 166 18.19 -6.30 -1.62
CA GLN A 166 19.63 -6.02 -1.65
C GLN A 166 20.43 -7.02 -0.83
N LEU A 167 20.05 -7.23 0.43
CA LEU A 167 20.79 -8.13 1.32
C LEU A 167 20.67 -9.59 0.90
N ALA A 168 19.47 -10.06 0.55
CA ALA A 168 19.26 -11.45 0.10
C ALA A 168 20.07 -11.76 -1.16
N SER A 169 20.12 -10.81 -2.11
CA SER A 169 20.96 -10.92 -3.31
C SER A 169 22.44 -11.06 -2.95
N GLN A 170 22.94 -10.18 -2.08
CA GLN A 170 24.33 -10.16 -1.60
C GLN A 170 24.70 -11.40 -0.78
N GLN A 171 23.80 -11.90 0.06
CA GLN A 171 24.05 -13.01 1.01
C GLN A 171 23.82 -14.40 0.43
N GLY A 172 23.58 -14.53 -0.88
CA GLY A 172 23.49 -15.85 -1.46
C GLY A 172 22.07 -16.44 -1.51
N CYS A 173 21.03 -15.80 -0.97
CA CYS A 173 19.67 -16.39 -0.91
C CYS A 173 19.18 -16.86 -2.29
N ARG A 174 18.75 -18.11 -2.40
CA ARG A 174 18.38 -18.71 -3.69
C ARG A 174 16.96 -18.39 -4.13
N GLN A 175 16.07 -18.15 -3.17
CA GLN A 175 14.63 -18.03 -3.42
C GLN A 175 14.07 -16.83 -2.67
N LEU A 176 13.35 -15.97 -3.38
CA LEU A 176 12.63 -14.84 -2.81
C LEU A 176 11.18 -14.82 -3.30
N ALA A 177 10.26 -14.51 -2.39
CA ALA A 177 8.90 -14.12 -2.72
C ALA A 177 8.55 -12.81 -2.01
N VAL A 178 8.32 -11.75 -2.79
CA VAL A 178 8.10 -10.40 -2.24
C VAL A 178 6.83 -9.82 -2.86
N ALA A 179 5.90 -9.37 -2.02
CA ALA A 179 4.72 -8.61 -2.42
C ALA A 179 4.86 -7.15 -1.94
N PRO A 180 5.39 -6.23 -2.78
CA PRO A 180 5.57 -4.84 -2.38
C PRO A 180 4.21 -4.15 -2.18
N CYS A 181 3.98 -3.58 -1.00
CA CYS A 181 2.67 -3.02 -0.63
C CYS A 181 2.66 -1.49 -0.43
N CYS A 182 3.76 -0.89 0.05
CA CYS A 182 3.91 0.55 0.22
C CYS A 182 5.19 1.03 -0.45
N TYR A 183 5.13 2.12 -1.21
CA TYR A 183 6.28 2.65 -1.96
C TYR A 183 6.74 4.00 -1.43
N ASN A 184 5.91 4.71 -0.67
CA ASN A 184 6.22 6.01 -0.07
C ASN A 184 6.91 5.92 1.31
N ARG A 185 7.16 4.72 1.82
CA ARG A 185 7.82 4.48 3.11
C ARG A 185 9.34 4.38 2.92
N ILE A 186 9.93 5.45 2.41
CA ILE A 186 11.35 5.54 2.10
C ILE A 186 12.01 6.63 2.95
N ALA A 187 13.30 6.51 3.23
CA ALA A 187 14.07 7.47 4.00
C ALA A 187 14.37 8.77 3.22
N THR A 188 14.38 8.70 1.89
CA THR A 188 14.68 9.81 1.00
C THR A 188 13.43 10.59 0.59
N GLN A 189 13.59 11.84 0.13
CA GLN A 189 12.48 12.65 -0.39
C GLN A 189 12.03 12.24 -1.80
N GLN A 190 12.88 11.48 -2.51
CA GLN A 190 12.66 11.05 -3.88
C GLN A 190 12.96 9.55 -4.00
N TYR A 191 12.20 8.89 -4.87
CA TYR A 191 12.41 7.49 -5.22
C TYR A 191 13.83 7.23 -5.72
N GLN A 192 14.48 6.21 -5.17
CA GLN A 192 15.78 5.73 -5.64
C GLN A 192 15.57 4.46 -6.46
N ALA A 193 15.80 4.56 -7.78
CA ALA A 193 15.67 3.44 -8.70
C ALA A 193 16.74 2.38 -8.43
N LEU A 194 16.33 1.10 -8.46
CA LEU A 194 17.22 -0.03 -8.15
C LEU A 194 17.93 -0.56 -9.38
N SER A 195 17.18 -0.78 -10.47
CA SER A 195 17.68 -1.31 -11.73
C SER A 195 18.36 -0.23 -12.56
N THR A 196 19.30 -0.66 -13.40
CA THR A 196 19.98 0.20 -14.37
C THR A 196 18.98 0.87 -15.31
N ALA A 197 17.94 0.13 -15.75
CA ALA A 197 16.91 0.65 -16.65
C ALA A 197 16.07 1.76 -16.01
N ALA A 198 15.66 1.60 -14.74
CA ALA A 198 14.89 2.63 -14.05
C ALA A 198 15.75 3.85 -13.68
N GLN A 199 17.04 3.67 -13.39
CA GLN A 199 17.99 4.78 -13.19
C GLN A 199 18.16 5.62 -14.47
N ALA A 200 18.14 4.98 -15.63
CA ALA A 200 18.17 5.66 -16.93
C ALA A 200 16.83 6.30 -17.33
N SER A 201 15.74 6.02 -16.61
CA SER A 201 14.44 6.63 -16.88
C SER A 201 14.46 8.13 -16.64
N SER A 202 13.64 8.88 -17.40
CA SER A 202 13.38 10.29 -17.13
C SER A 202 12.35 10.52 -16.01
N LEU A 203 11.65 9.46 -15.57
CA LEU A 203 10.66 9.56 -14.50
C LEU A 203 11.35 9.85 -13.17
N ARG A 204 10.90 10.90 -12.48
CA ARG A 204 11.35 11.30 -11.14
C ARG A 204 10.12 11.35 -10.25
N LEU A 205 10.16 10.60 -9.14
CA LEU A 205 9.00 10.41 -8.28
C LEU A 205 9.30 10.96 -6.89
N SER A 206 8.44 11.87 -6.43
CA SER A 206 8.41 12.37 -5.07
C SER A 206 7.68 11.41 -4.13
N LEU A 207 7.76 11.65 -2.81
CA LEU A 207 6.94 10.91 -1.83
C LEU A 207 5.44 10.97 -2.12
N ASP A 208 4.94 12.10 -2.63
CA ASP A 208 3.52 12.28 -2.97
C ASP A 208 3.13 11.41 -4.17
N ASP A 209 4.00 11.32 -5.18
CA ASP A 209 3.79 10.43 -6.33
C ASP A 209 3.76 8.96 -5.90
N LEU A 210 4.68 8.54 -5.02
CA LEU A 210 4.72 7.19 -4.46
C LEU A 210 3.50 6.87 -3.59
N GLY A 211 2.81 7.89 -3.09
CA GLY A 211 1.54 7.77 -2.37
C GLY A 211 0.35 7.49 -3.30
N LEU A 212 0.44 7.83 -4.59
CA LEU A 212 -0.66 7.67 -5.54
C LEU A 212 -1.25 6.25 -5.53
N PRO A 213 -0.45 5.17 -5.65
CA PRO A 213 -1.05 3.87 -5.82
C PRO A 213 -1.55 3.30 -4.46
N LEU A 214 -1.28 3.99 -3.34
CA LEU A 214 -1.82 3.70 -2.01
C LEU A 214 -3.15 4.40 -1.72
N SER A 215 -3.61 5.28 -2.61
CA SER A 215 -4.83 6.09 -2.40
C SER A 215 -6.14 5.33 -2.64
N GLU A 216 -6.07 4.02 -2.86
CA GLU A 216 -7.22 3.18 -3.17
C GLU A 216 -8.01 2.81 -1.91
N THR A 217 -9.33 2.93 -1.97
CA THR A 217 -10.22 2.66 -0.83
C THR A 217 -11.08 1.41 -1.01
N VAL A 218 -10.69 0.51 -1.92
CA VAL A 218 -11.41 -0.74 -2.25
C VAL A 218 -11.73 -1.54 -0.99
N THR A 219 -10.76 -1.63 -0.08
CA THR A 219 -10.87 -2.45 1.14
C THR A 219 -11.59 -1.72 2.30
N ALA A 220 -11.91 -0.43 2.15
CA ALA A 220 -12.55 0.38 3.18
C ALA A 220 -14.07 0.16 3.21
N GLY A 221 -14.60 -0.20 4.38
CA GLY A 221 -16.05 -0.34 4.59
C GLY A 221 -16.80 1.00 4.52
N ALA A 222 -18.11 0.94 4.33
CA ALA A 222 -18.96 2.12 4.14
C ALA A 222 -18.81 3.19 5.24
N ARG A 223 -18.67 2.77 6.50
CA ARG A 223 -18.43 3.68 7.63
C ARG A 223 -17.12 4.47 7.46
N VAL A 224 -16.04 3.80 7.08
CA VAL A 224 -14.72 4.44 6.90
C VAL A 224 -14.74 5.41 5.73
N ARG A 225 -15.42 5.05 4.62
CA ARG A 225 -15.62 5.93 3.46
C ARG A 225 -16.38 7.20 3.86
N ARG A 226 -17.53 7.05 4.51
CA ARG A 226 -18.31 8.20 5.01
C ARG A 226 -17.49 9.10 5.91
N GLN A 227 -16.75 8.52 6.86
CA GLN A 227 -15.90 9.28 7.77
C GLN A 227 -14.79 10.06 7.04
N ARG A 228 -14.14 9.44 6.06
CA ARG A 228 -13.13 10.09 5.20
C ARG A 228 -13.74 11.27 4.46
N ASP A 229 -14.89 11.07 3.85
CA ASP A 229 -15.54 12.08 3.01
C ASP A 229 -16.10 13.22 3.86
N THR A 230 -16.72 12.95 5.01
CA THR A 230 -17.06 13.99 6.00
C THR A 230 -15.83 14.77 6.46
N SER A 231 -14.72 14.08 6.77
CA SER A 231 -13.48 14.76 7.20
C SER A 231 -12.93 15.69 6.11
N MET A 232 -12.94 15.25 4.86
CA MET A 232 -12.42 16.04 3.75
C MET A 232 -13.35 17.18 3.36
N ALA A 233 -14.67 16.95 3.28
CA ALA A 233 -15.65 18.00 3.02
C ALA A 233 -15.55 19.14 4.04
N ARG A 234 -15.40 18.80 5.32
CA ARG A 234 -15.24 19.81 6.38
C ARG A 234 -13.95 20.61 6.26
N ARG A 235 -12.83 19.96 5.94
CA ARG A 235 -11.56 20.66 5.68
C ARG A 235 -11.65 21.57 4.47
N LEU A 236 -12.36 21.15 3.42
CA LEU A 236 -12.57 21.97 2.23
C LEU A 236 -13.50 23.16 2.52
N GLY A 237 -14.54 22.97 3.33
CA GLY A 237 -15.37 24.07 3.82
C GLY A 237 -14.56 25.08 4.65
N PHE A 238 -13.67 24.60 5.52
CA PHE A 238 -12.74 25.46 6.24
C PHE A 238 -11.73 26.15 5.31
N ASP A 239 -11.25 25.48 4.26
CA ASP A 239 -10.36 26.10 3.26
C ASP A 239 -11.05 27.27 2.54
N LEU A 240 -12.35 27.15 2.23
CA LEU A 240 -13.12 28.26 1.66
C LEU A 240 -13.24 29.41 2.65
N LEU A 241 -13.57 29.11 3.91
CA LEU A 241 -13.67 30.11 4.99
C LEU A 241 -12.35 30.86 5.19
N GLN A 242 -11.22 30.14 5.28
CA GLN A 242 -9.93 30.78 5.56
C GLN A 242 -9.48 31.69 4.41
N ARG A 243 -9.71 31.29 3.15
CA ARG A 243 -9.42 32.14 1.98
C ARG A 243 -10.25 33.43 2.02
N GLN A 244 -11.54 33.30 2.33
CA GLN A 244 -12.44 34.44 2.46
C GLN A 244 -11.99 35.40 3.57
N GLN A 245 -11.68 34.88 4.76
CA GLN A 245 -11.31 35.69 5.93
C GLN A 245 -9.92 36.34 5.78
N ARG A 246 -8.97 35.65 5.14
CA ARG A 246 -7.62 36.19 4.87
C ARG A 246 -7.54 37.02 3.59
N GLN A 247 -8.59 37.01 2.76
CA GLN A 247 -8.62 37.65 1.43
C GLN A 247 -7.45 37.23 0.52
N THR A 248 -7.07 35.95 0.59
CA THR A 248 -6.00 35.37 -0.24
C THR A 248 -6.39 33.98 -0.74
N ASP A 249 -5.98 33.66 -1.97
CA ASP A 249 -6.22 32.35 -2.59
C ASP A 249 -5.08 31.35 -2.30
N GLU A 250 -4.58 31.37 -1.06
CA GLU A 250 -3.54 30.45 -0.60
C GLU A 250 -4.13 29.33 0.26
N TYR A 251 -3.71 28.09 -0.03
CA TYR A 251 -4.07 26.94 0.80
C TYR A 251 -3.43 27.04 2.18
N LEU A 252 -4.22 26.84 3.23
CA LEU A 252 -3.74 26.75 4.61
C LEU A 252 -3.75 25.28 5.06
N PRO A 253 -2.57 24.60 5.13
CA PRO A 253 -2.52 23.18 5.48
C PRO A 253 -3.06 22.92 6.88
N THR A 254 -3.93 21.92 7.04
CA THR A 254 -4.51 21.53 8.34
C THR A 254 -3.90 20.22 8.82
N PRO A 255 -3.64 20.06 10.14
CA PRO A 255 -3.05 18.82 10.66
C PRO A 255 -4.04 17.66 10.55
N SER A 256 -3.56 16.44 10.81
CA SER A 256 -4.45 15.29 11.03
C SER A 256 -5.28 15.52 12.29
N LEU A 257 -6.60 15.60 12.13
CA LEU A 257 -7.53 15.82 13.24
C LEU A 257 -8.09 14.48 13.76
N PRO A 258 -8.25 14.32 15.09
CA PRO A 258 -8.92 13.17 15.67
C PRO A 258 -10.35 12.98 15.13
N VAL A 259 -10.80 11.73 15.02
CA VAL A 259 -12.13 11.38 14.50
C VAL A 259 -13.26 12.07 15.26
N ALA A 260 -13.10 12.26 16.57
CA ALA A 260 -14.07 12.94 17.44
C ALA A 260 -14.36 14.39 16.99
N TRP A 261 -13.49 15.04 16.21
CA TRP A 261 -13.79 16.36 15.64
C TRP A 261 -14.97 16.33 14.66
N LEU A 262 -15.25 15.18 14.05
CA LEU A 262 -16.36 15.03 13.11
C LEU A 262 -17.73 15.01 13.82
N GLU A 263 -17.75 14.80 15.13
CA GLU A 263 -18.97 14.81 15.95
C GLU A 263 -19.41 16.24 16.31
N LYS A 264 -18.53 17.23 16.13
CA LYS A 264 -18.82 18.64 16.40
C LYS A 264 -19.76 19.23 15.34
N PRO A 265 -20.61 20.21 15.69
CA PRO A 265 -21.24 21.08 14.69
C PRO A 265 -20.18 21.72 13.77
N PHE A 266 -20.52 21.97 12.50
CA PHE A 266 -19.56 22.47 11.51
C PHE A 266 -18.96 23.84 11.91
N GLU A 267 -19.78 24.72 12.49
CA GLU A 267 -19.31 25.99 13.04
C GLU A 267 -18.20 25.77 14.10
N GLN A 268 -18.47 24.95 15.11
CA GLN A 268 -17.50 24.68 16.17
C GLN A 268 -16.22 24.05 15.61
N TYR A 269 -16.36 23.12 14.65
CA TYR A 269 -15.23 22.54 13.93
C TYR A 269 -14.35 23.62 13.28
N CYS A 270 -14.95 24.59 12.59
CA CYS A 270 -14.24 25.67 11.92
C CYS A 270 -13.62 26.66 12.91
N ARG A 271 -14.30 26.98 14.01
CA ARG A 271 -13.78 27.88 15.06
C ARG A 271 -12.56 27.25 15.76
N ASP A 272 -12.65 25.99 16.17
CA ASP A 272 -11.53 25.28 16.78
C ASP A 272 -10.34 25.15 15.82
N LEU A 273 -10.61 24.92 14.54
CA LEU A 273 -9.56 24.82 13.53
C LEU A 273 -8.92 26.18 13.24
N ALA A 274 -9.70 27.26 13.25
CA ALA A 274 -9.19 28.62 13.13
C ALA A 274 -8.31 28.99 14.32
N GLU A 275 -8.73 28.67 15.54
CA GLU A 275 -7.93 28.85 16.76
C GLU A 275 -6.60 28.09 16.67
N LEU A 276 -6.66 26.81 16.27
CA LEU A 276 -5.46 25.98 16.06
C LEU A 276 -4.52 26.56 14.98
N LYS A 277 -5.08 27.29 14.01
CA LYS A 277 -4.34 27.96 12.95
C LYS A 277 -4.02 29.42 13.21
N GLN A 278 -4.34 29.92 14.41
CA GLN A 278 -4.18 31.33 14.77
C GLN A 278 -4.84 32.27 13.75
N LEU A 279 -5.93 31.82 13.14
CA LEU A 279 -6.73 32.56 12.19
C LEU A 279 -7.85 33.28 12.94
N GLN A 280 -7.88 34.61 12.84
CA GLN A 280 -9.00 35.40 13.35
C GLN A 280 -10.19 35.24 12.41
N LEU A 281 -11.33 34.79 12.95
CA LEU A 281 -12.60 34.76 12.23
C LEU A 281 -13.39 36.01 12.58
N THR A 282 -13.83 36.75 11.57
CA THR A 282 -14.65 37.94 11.74
C THR A 282 -16.09 37.70 11.31
N GLY A 283 -17.03 38.32 12.04
CA GLY A 283 -18.46 38.24 11.77
C GLY A 283 -19.07 36.85 12.04
N ASN A 284 -20.24 36.62 11.44
CA ASN A 284 -20.94 35.33 11.47
C ASN A 284 -21.15 34.85 10.03
N PRO A 285 -20.21 34.08 9.47
CA PRO A 285 -20.37 33.46 8.15
C PRO A 285 -21.65 32.63 8.06
N ASP A 286 -22.15 32.46 6.85
CA ASP A 286 -23.20 31.48 6.59
C ASP A 286 -22.61 30.06 6.70
N TRP A 287 -22.68 29.49 7.91
CA TRP A 287 -22.11 28.19 8.22
C TRP A 287 -22.74 27.06 7.39
N ALA A 288 -24.04 27.14 7.11
CA ALA A 288 -24.73 26.13 6.34
C ALA A 288 -24.30 26.17 4.86
N ALA A 289 -24.19 27.38 4.29
CA ALA A 289 -23.66 27.54 2.93
C ALA A 289 -22.20 27.09 2.81
N LEU A 290 -21.36 27.38 3.81
CA LEU A 290 -19.96 26.92 3.83
C LEU A 290 -19.84 25.40 3.96
N GLU A 291 -20.68 24.75 4.78
CA GLU A 291 -20.70 23.30 4.89
C GLU A 291 -21.11 22.65 3.56
N ALA A 292 -22.18 23.16 2.93
CA ALA A 292 -22.64 22.72 1.63
C ALA A 292 -21.57 22.92 0.53
N ALA A 293 -20.90 24.07 0.53
CA ALA A 293 -19.80 24.36 -0.40
C ALA A 293 -18.59 23.43 -0.18
N GLY A 294 -18.32 23.03 1.07
CA GLY A 294 -17.31 22.01 1.38
C GLY A 294 -17.62 20.65 0.76
N TRP A 295 -18.89 20.22 0.80
CA TRP A 295 -19.35 19.00 0.12
C TRP A 295 -19.30 19.11 -1.40
N GLN A 296 -19.68 20.24 -1.97
CA GLN A 296 -19.55 20.50 -3.40
C GLN A 296 -18.08 20.44 -3.83
N ARG A 297 -17.19 21.09 -3.08
CA ARG A 297 -15.75 21.06 -3.35
C ARG A 297 -15.18 19.64 -3.23
N LEU A 298 -15.69 18.82 -2.31
CA LEU A 298 -15.30 17.40 -2.24
C LEU A 298 -15.67 16.66 -3.53
N ALA A 299 -16.88 16.86 -4.06
CA ALA A 299 -17.30 16.26 -5.33
C ALA A 299 -16.36 16.66 -6.48
N GLU A 300 -16.01 17.93 -6.57
CA GLU A 300 -15.05 18.42 -7.56
C GLU A 300 -13.68 17.74 -7.41
N VAL A 301 -13.13 17.69 -6.19
CA VAL A 301 -11.82 17.07 -5.96
C VAL A 301 -11.84 15.59 -6.31
N ARG A 302 -12.87 14.85 -5.88
CA ARG A 302 -13.00 13.40 -6.16
C ARG A 302 -13.12 13.10 -7.65
N ASN A 303 -13.85 13.93 -8.39
CA ASN A 303 -13.93 13.78 -9.84
C ASN A 303 -12.64 14.15 -10.55
N LEU A 304 -11.94 15.21 -10.13
CA LEU A 304 -10.62 15.57 -10.65
C LEU A 304 -9.58 14.47 -10.35
N GLU A 305 -9.69 13.79 -9.21
CA GLU A 305 -8.82 12.66 -8.85
C GLU A 305 -8.94 11.49 -9.84
N ARG A 306 -10.05 11.33 -10.55
CA ARG A 306 -10.22 10.25 -11.54
C ARG A 306 -9.11 10.23 -12.59
N VAL A 307 -8.60 11.40 -12.97
CA VAL A 307 -7.49 11.52 -13.93
C VAL A 307 -6.20 10.91 -13.37
N ARG A 308 -5.79 11.32 -12.15
CA ARG A 308 -4.59 10.74 -11.50
C ARG A 308 -4.79 9.26 -11.16
N ASN A 309 -6.02 8.83 -10.91
CA ASN A 309 -6.34 7.45 -10.54
C ASN A 309 -6.07 6.46 -11.67
N LEU A 310 -6.16 6.89 -12.94
CA LEU A 310 -5.75 6.09 -14.10
C LEU A 310 -4.29 5.63 -14.00
N PHE A 311 -3.42 6.40 -13.35
CA PHE A 311 -1.99 6.12 -13.25
C PHE A 311 -1.60 5.29 -12.03
N ARG A 312 -2.53 4.93 -11.13
CA ARG A 312 -2.23 4.12 -9.95
C ARG A 312 -1.57 2.80 -10.34
N ARG A 313 -2.27 1.98 -11.12
CA ARG A 313 -1.78 0.66 -11.49
C ARG A 313 -0.55 0.71 -12.41
N PRO A 314 -0.49 1.57 -13.45
CA PRO A 314 0.73 1.72 -14.25
C PRO A 314 1.95 2.13 -13.41
N LEU A 315 1.78 3.06 -12.46
CA LEU A 315 2.87 3.50 -11.59
C LEU A 315 3.30 2.39 -10.63
N GLU A 316 2.36 1.65 -10.04
CA GLU A 316 2.68 0.47 -9.23
C GLU A 316 3.49 -0.54 -10.04
N LEU A 317 3.04 -0.87 -11.27
CA LEU A 317 3.73 -1.83 -12.10
C LEU A 317 5.13 -1.34 -12.50
N TRP A 318 5.29 -0.05 -12.81
CA TRP A 318 6.61 0.53 -13.06
C TRP A 318 7.57 0.36 -11.87
N LEU A 319 7.08 0.62 -10.64
CA LEU A 319 7.85 0.45 -9.41
C LEU A 319 8.20 -1.03 -9.15
N VAL A 320 7.29 -1.96 -9.44
CA VAL A 320 7.55 -3.40 -9.28
C VAL A 320 8.49 -3.92 -10.35
N LEU A 321 8.38 -3.43 -11.60
CA LEU A 321 9.29 -3.78 -12.68
C LEU A 321 10.72 -3.32 -12.39
N ASP A 322 10.92 -2.15 -11.78
CA ASP A 322 12.25 -1.72 -11.32
C ASP A 322 12.88 -2.76 -10.36
N ARG A 323 12.09 -3.30 -9.42
CA ARG A 323 12.54 -4.32 -8.47
C ARG A 323 12.81 -5.66 -9.14
N ALA A 324 11.95 -6.05 -10.08
CA ALA A 324 12.12 -7.27 -10.86
C ALA A 324 13.39 -7.22 -11.70
N LEU A 325 13.61 -6.12 -12.44
CA LEU A 325 14.81 -5.89 -13.24
C LEU A 325 16.06 -5.85 -12.38
N PHE A 326 16.02 -5.23 -11.20
CA PHE A 326 17.13 -5.28 -10.25
C PHE A 326 17.48 -6.72 -9.88
N LEU A 327 16.50 -7.55 -9.54
CA LEU A 327 16.75 -8.97 -9.21
C LEU A 327 17.29 -9.74 -10.42
N GLU A 328 16.82 -9.48 -11.64
CA GLU A 328 17.42 -10.06 -12.85
C GLU A 328 18.90 -9.65 -13.01
N GLU A 329 19.22 -8.37 -12.78
CA GLU A 329 20.60 -7.86 -12.76
C GLU A 329 21.46 -8.52 -11.65
N GLN A 330 20.84 -8.99 -10.56
CA GLN A 330 21.50 -9.78 -9.50
C GLN A 330 21.58 -11.29 -9.82
N GLY A 331 21.20 -11.71 -11.03
CA GLY A 331 21.31 -13.09 -11.51
C GLY A 331 20.13 -14.00 -11.16
N TYR A 332 18.98 -13.44 -10.76
CA TYR A 332 17.77 -14.22 -10.56
C TYR A 332 16.98 -14.41 -11.86
N ASN A 333 16.37 -15.58 -12.00
CA ASN A 333 15.20 -15.76 -12.86
C ASN A 333 13.97 -15.21 -12.13
N VAL A 334 13.33 -14.19 -12.70
CA VAL A 334 12.23 -13.48 -12.06
C VAL A 334 10.90 -13.79 -12.75
N ARG A 335 9.88 -14.04 -11.95
CA ARG A 335 8.47 -14.11 -12.38
C ARG A 335 7.68 -13.05 -11.63
N LEU A 336 6.83 -12.34 -12.35
CA LEU A 336 5.96 -11.30 -11.84
C LEU A 336 4.52 -11.58 -12.29
N GLY A 337 3.57 -11.52 -11.37
CA GLY A 337 2.16 -11.66 -11.69
C GLY A 337 1.25 -11.33 -10.51
N LEU A 338 -0.05 -11.54 -10.70
CA LEU A 338 -1.04 -11.41 -9.63
C LEU A 338 -0.98 -12.63 -8.70
N PHE A 339 -1.10 -12.42 -7.39
CA PHE A 339 -1.25 -13.49 -6.40
C PHE A 339 -2.65 -13.56 -5.77
N CYS A 340 -3.50 -12.57 -6.01
CA CYS A 340 -4.89 -12.57 -5.54
C CYS A 340 -5.76 -11.57 -6.31
N ASP A 341 -7.07 -11.65 -6.11
CA ASP A 341 -8.02 -10.71 -6.70
C ASP A 341 -7.92 -9.32 -6.07
N TYR A 342 -8.14 -8.31 -6.92
CA TYR A 342 -8.08 -6.90 -6.56
C TYR A 342 -8.94 -6.48 -5.34
N PRO A 343 -10.17 -7.01 -5.12
CA PRO A 343 -10.96 -6.69 -3.93
C PRO A 343 -10.34 -7.15 -2.61
N LEU A 344 -9.47 -8.18 -2.62
CA LEU A 344 -8.80 -8.66 -1.42
C LEU A 344 -7.70 -7.68 -0.98
N THR A 345 -6.88 -7.26 -1.93
CA THR A 345 -5.94 -6.16 -1.80
C THR A 345 -5.64 -5.59 -3.19
N PRO A 346 -5.67 -4.26 -3.38
CA PRO A 346 -5.24 -3.66 -4.64
C PRO A 346 -3.73 -3.88 -4.89
N ARG A 347 -2.97 -4.15 -3.83
CA ARG A 347 -1.55 -4.49 -3.84
C ARG A 347 -1.36 -5.99 -4.00
N ASN A 348 -1.79 -6.50 -5.14
CA ASN A 348 -1.84 -7.93 -5.43
C ASN A 348 -0.72 -8.42 -6.35
N LEU A 349 0.37 -7.66 -6.48
CA LEU A 349 1.56 -8.06 -7.25
C LEU A 349 2.52 -8.87 -6.39
N LEU A 350 3.04 -9.96 -6.96
CA LEU A 350 4.04 -10.82 -6.34
C LEU A 350 5.24 -10.97 -7.29
N ILE A 351 6.43 -10.73 -6.75
CA ILE A 351 7.71 -11.04 -7.37
C ILE A 351 8.19 -12.37 -6.80
N LEU A 352 8.39 -13.36 -7.66
CA LEU A 352 9.11 -14.60 -7.36
C LEU A 352 10.47 -14.54 -8.03
N ALA A 353 11.55 -14.80 -7.30
CA ALA A 353 12.89 -14.80 -7.84
C ALA A 353 13.65 -16.05 -7.40
N GLU A 354 14.29 -16.73 -8.36
CA GLU A 354 15.07 -17.95 -8.12
C GLU A 354 16.42 -17.89 -8.84
N ARG A 355 17.46 -18.48 -8.26
CA ARG A 355 18.73 -18.68 -8.97
C ARG A 355 19.34 -20.04 -8.68
N ASP A 356 20.07 -20.56 -9.66
CA ASP A 356 20.56 -21.94 -9.67
C ASP A 356 21.79 -22.17 -8.76
N ARG A 357 22.34 -21.13 -8.10
CA ARG A 357 23.47 -21.22 -7.17
C ARG A 357 23.34 -20.32 -5.96
#